data_AF-A0A7S3K538-F1
#
_entry.id   AF-A0A7S3K538-F1
#
_cell.length_a   1.000
_cell.length_b   1.000
_cell.length_c   1.000
_cell.angle_alpha   90.00
_cell.angle_beta   90.00
_cell.angle_gamma   90.00
#
_symmetry.space_group_name_H-M   'P 1'
#
loop_
_entity.id
_entity.type
_entity.pdbx_description
1 polymer ?
#
loop_
_entity_poly.entity_id
_entity_poly.type
_entity_poly.pdbx_seq_one_letter_code
_entity_poly.pdbx_strand_id
1 'polypeptide(L)'
;MSSASFPIAPKQTVEFNKVESEGWEFYVSNKPMFNTKELDQIADVIPTQALPDIVFGYNRIYMVNKKRNFLYEFSPIDALTLCSYAVQTKRLHPDQVEETKDEASMDEETKEVDQFTALNRIDLKPKNVEVSMADKWKDKDTSKIEDFKELEIISDWTYSTPYKGTVLPLSENVERIKQDFDLEIELQEEPENSEITIERTEEEIPIHRLTPENPILHYMEIEMFEDELEDCGHTMSKVRFRIMKDCFYALVRYYLRVDGVIVRILDTRIFHDFETNHIIREFWHKEATYDELRAKHFDLSSEWGLDPNQSDRVFNSLELKFRTRDKISF
;
A
#
# COMPACT_ATOMS: atom_id res chain seq x y z
N MET A 1 1.97 21.71 1.39
CA MET A 1 2.57 21.30 2.69
C MET A 1 3.26 19.96 2.50
N SER A 2 4.43 19.77 3.13
CA SER A 2 5.14 18.50 3.28
C SER A 2 4.15 17.34 3.38
N SER A 3 4.36 16.25 2.62
CA SER A 3 3.79 14.96 3.02
C SER A 3 4.05 14.79 4.52
N ALA A 4 3.01 14.46 5.29
CA ALA A 4 3.09 14.52 6.74
C ALA A 4 4.37 13.82 7.22
N SER A 5 5.19 14.53 8.00
CA SER A 5 6.42 13.98 8.58
C SER A 5 6.09 12.66 9.27
N PHE A 6 6.99 11.69 9.17
CA PHE A 6 6.78 10.36 9.74
C PHE A 6 6.35 10.50 11.21
N PRO A 7 5.25 9.83 11.64
CA PRO A 7 4.58 10.13 12.90
C PRO A 7 5.42 9.89 14.15
N ILE A 8 6.54 9.15 14.01
CA ILE A 8 7.44 8.80 15.11
C ILE A 8 8.89 8.91 14.64
N ALA A 9 9.65 9.88 15.16
CA ALA A 9 11.09 9.87 14.94
C ALA A 9 11.70 8.55 15.46
N PRO A 10 12.40 7.77 14.62
CA PRO A 10 12.94 6.48 15.02
C PRO A 10 13.95 6.68 16.16
N LYS A 11 13.83 5.86 17.22
CA LYS A 11 14.75 5.93 18.37
C LYS A 11 16.17 5.47 18.03
N GLN A 12 16.34 4.76 16.92
CA GLN A 12 17.60 4.26 16.41
C GLN A 12 17.71 4.62 14.93
N THR A 13 18.92 4.87 14.45
CA THR A 13 19.18 5.17 13.04
C THR A 13 18.63 4.04 12.15
N VAL A 14 17.78 4.39 11.20
CA VAL A 14 17.24 3.45 10.22
C VAL A 14 18.24 3.31 9.09
N GLU A 15 19.03 2.25 9.10
CA GLU A 15 19.99 1.99 8.01
C GLU A 15 19.28 1.57 6.71
N PHE A 16 19.74 2.11 5.58
CA PHE A 16 19.27 1.78 4.24
C PHE A 16 20.36 1.09 3.42
N ASN A 17 19.99 0.00 2.75
CA ASN A 17 20.79 -0.57 1.68
C ASN A 17 20.53 0.23 0.40
N LYS A 18 21.58 0.78 -0.22
CA LYS A 18 21.50 1.51 -1.48
C LYS A 18 21.92 0.61 -2.65
N VAL A 19 21.11 0.58 -3.69
CA VAL A 19 21.43 -0.01 -4.99
C VAL A 19 21.27 1.06 -6.07
N GLU A 20 22.20 1.14 -7.01
CA GLU A 20 22.13 2.08 -8.13
C GLU A 20 22.06 1.31 -9.45
N SER A 21 21.21 1.74 -10.37
CA SER A 21 21.10 1.16 -11.71
C SER A 21 20.54 2.18 -12.69
N GLU A 22 21.23 2.41 -13.81
CA GLU A 22 20.76 3.23 -14.94
C GLU A 22 20.13 4.58 -14.54
N GLY A 23 20.78 5.31 -13.62
CA GLY A 23 20.32 6.64 -13.17
C GLY A 23 19.26 6.63 -12.06
N TRP A 24 18.85 5.44 -11.60
CA TRP A 24 17.98 5.24 -10.44
C TRP A 24 18.79 4.87 -9.21
N GLU A 25 18.33 5.37 -8.06
CA GLU A 25 18.80 4.96 -6.74
C GLU A 25 17.65 4.29 -5.99
N PHE A 26 17.91 3.11 -5.44
CA PHE A 26 16.97 2.31 -4.67
C PHE A 26 17.47 2.19 -3.24
N TYR A 27 16.73 2.75 -2.29
CA TYR A 27 17.04 2.67 -0.88
C TYR A 27 16.05 1.73 -0.19
N VAL A 28 16.55 0.76 0.55
CA VAL A 28 15.70 -0.22 1.25
C VAL A 28 16.07 -0.32 2.71
N SER A 29 15.07 -0.13 3.56
CA SER A 29 15.12 -0.42 4.99
C SER A 29 14.25 -1.63 5.29
N ASN A 30 14.85 -2.63 5.93
CA ASN A 30 14.15 -3.78 6.50
C ASN A 30 14.52 -3.86 7.99
N LYS A 31 13.55 -3.60 8.85
CA LYS A 31 13.67 -3.46 10.30
C LYS A 31 12.64 -4.36 11.00
N PRO A 32 12.87 -4.71 12.27
CA PRO A 32 11.90 -5.47 13.05
C PRO A 32 10.55 -4.75 13.16
N MET A 33 9.52 -5.53 13.51
CA MET A 33 8.19 -5.00 13.83
C MET A 33 8.25 -4.02 15.00
N PHE A 34 7.30 -3.10 15.02
CA PHE A 34 7.10 -2.15 16.11
C PHE A 34 6.85 -2.86 17.43
N ASN A 35 7.43 -2.32 18.51
CA ASN A 35 7.05 -2.73 19.86
C ASN A 35 5.78 -2.00 20.31
N THR A 36 5.20 -2.44 21.43
CA THR A 36 3.96 -1.86 21.98
C THR A 36 3.99 -0.34 22.10
N LYS A 37 5.11 0.27 22.53
CA LYS A 37 5.20 1.72 22.66
C LYS A 37 5.19 2.44 21.32
N GLU A 38 5.73 1.82 20.28
CA GLU A 38 5.73 2.39 18.93
C GLU A 38 4.34 2.25 18.31
N LEU A 39 3.65 1.12 18.52
CA LEU A 39 2.25 0.94 18.15
C LEU A 39 1.34 1.96 18.83
N ASP A 40 1.47 2.14 20.15
CA ASP A 40 0.69 3.13 20.92
C ASP A 40 0.88 4.55 20.38
N GLN A 41 2.08 4.89 19.91
CA GLN A 41 2.41 6.21 19.36
C GLN A 41 1.80 6.47 17.98
N ILE A 42 1.63 5.43 17.14
CA ILE A 42 0.97 5.58 15.82
C ILE A 42 -0.55 5.38 15.89
N ALA A 43 -1.08 4.78 16.97
CA ALA A 43 -2.49 4.46 17.10
C ALA A 43 -3.40 5.69 16.97
N ASP A 44 -2.95 6.84 17.49
CA ASP A 44 -3.69 8.10 17.39
C ASP A 44 -3.51 8.81 16.04
N VAL A 45 -2.51 8.41 15.24
CA VAL A 45 -2.16 9.08 13.98
C VAL A 45 -2.73 8.35 12.77
N ILE A 46 -2.78 7.02 12.81
CA ILE A 46 -3.32 6.22 11.72
C ILE A 46 -4.85 6.15 11.90
N PRO A 47 -5.64 6.57 10.89
CA PRO A 47 -7.10 6.64 10.99
C PRO A 47 -7.78 5.26 10.83
N THR A 48 -7.34 4.26 11.59
CA THR A 48 -7.92 2.90 11.60
C THR A 48 -8.55 2.58 12.94
N GLN A 49 -9.55 1.69 12.94
CA GLN A 49 -10.28 1.28 14.14
C GLN A 49 -9.39 0.59 15.18
N ALA A 50 -8.41 -0.16 14.68
CA ALA A 50 -7.35 -0.82 15.41
C ALA A 50 -6.10 -0.86 14.51
N LEU A 51 -4.95 -1.23 15.07
CA LEU A 51 -3.74 -1.52 14.31
C LEU A 51 -3.58 -3.03 14.16
N PRO A 52 -2.96 -3.51 13.06
CA PRO A 52 -2.52 -4.89 12.97
C PRO A 52 -1.61 -5.28 14.13
N ASP A 53 -1.63 -6.55 14.52
CA ASP A 53 -0.74 -7.11 15.54
C ASP A 53 0.74 -6.93 15.19
N ILE A 54 1.08 -7.04 13.90
CA ILE A 54 2.46 -6.91 13.40
C ILE A 54 2.52 -5.75 12.41
N VAL A 55 3.24 -4.69 12.78
CA VAL A 55 3.49 -3.53 11.91
C VAL A 55 4.98 -3.29 11.77
N PHE A 56 5.50 -3.31 10.54
CA PHE A 56 6.91 -3.03 10.26
C PHE A 56 7.12 -1.56 9.90
N GLY A 57 6.72 -0.62 10.76
CA GLY A 57 6.54 0.78 10.34
C GLY A 57 7.80 1.52 9.86
N TYR A 58 9.00 1.06 10.22
CA TYR A 58 10.28 1.60 9.70
C TYR A 58 10.76 0.95 8.39
N ASN A 59 10.05 -0.06 7.88
CA ASN A 59 10.32 -0.60 6.55
C ASN A 59 10.00 0.48 5.51
N ARG A 60 10.92 0.63 4.55
CA ARG A 60 10.82 1.64 3.49
C ARG A 60 11.52 1.15 2.23
N ILE A 61 10.91 1.47 1.09
CA ILE A 61 11.60 1.48 -0.20
C ILE A 61 11.46 2.89 -0.77
N TYR A 62 12.58 3.53 -1.10
CA TYR A 62 12.61 4.74 -1.91
C TYR A 62 13.21 4.42 -3.27
N MET A 63 12.48 4.72 -4.34
CA MET A 63 12.97 4.68 -5.71
C MET A 63 13.12 6.11 -6.19
N VAL A 64 14.35 6.49 -6.50
CA VAL A 64 14.70 7.89 -6.75
C VAL A 64 15.29 8.01 -8.14
N ASN A 65 14.78 8.97 -8.92
CA ASN A 65 15.43 9.43 -10.13
C ASN A 65 15.70 10.94 -10.02
N LYS A 66 16.95 11.28 -9.69
CA LYS A 66 17.39 12.66 -9.44
C LYS A 66 17.21 13.55 -10.68
N LYS A 67 17.45 13.00 -11.88
CA LYS A 67 17.29 13.72 -13.15
C LYS A 67 15.85 14.11 -13.45
N ARG A 68 14.89 13.35 -12.92
CA ARG A 68 13.46 13.48 -13.20
C ARG A 68 12.68 14.07 -12.04
N ASN A 69 13.39 14.55 -11.01
CA ASN A 69 12.80 14.99 -9.75
C ASN A 69 11.76 14.00 -9.19
N PHE A 70 12.02 12.69 -9.32
CA PHE A 70 11.00 11.68 -9.11
C PHE A 70 11.31 10.82 -7.87
N LEU A 71 10.30 10.66 -7.01
CA LEU A 71 10.32 9.80 -5.84
C LEU A 71 9.11 8.85 -5.87
N TYR A 72 9.38 7.55 -5.76
CA TYR A 72 8.37 6.53 -5.49
C TYR A 72 8.68 5.87 -4.13
N GLU A 73 7.83 6.12 -3.15
CA GLU A 73 7.95 5.61 -1.78
C GLU A 73 6.98 4.45 -1.53
N PHE A 74 7.46 3.41 -0.83
CA PHE A 74 6.59 2.40 -0.22
C PHE A 74 6.71 2.48 1.30
N SER A 75 5.60 2.82 1.94
CA SER A 75 5.46 3.10 3.37
C SER A 75 4.35 2.24 3.97
N PRO A 76 4.63 1.44 5.02
CA PRO A 76 3.59 0.71 5.75
C PRO A 76 2.56 1.63 6.41
N ILE A 77 2.97 2.82 6.83
CA ILE A 77 2.07 3.81 7.44
C ILE A 77 1.08 4.34 6.38
N ASP A 78 1.54 4.61 5.16
CA ASP A 78 0.67 5.06 4.07
C ASP A 78 -0.30 3.95 3.66
N ALA A 79 0.18 2.70 3.65
CA ALA A 79 -0.65 1.54 3.37
C ALA A 79 -1.76 1.38 4.42
N LEU A 80 -1.45 1.51 5.71
CA LEU A 80 -2.42 1.44 6.80
C LEU A 80 -3.37 2.63 6.83
N THR A 81 -2.88 3.82 6.52
CA THR A 81 -3.71 5.03 6.40
C THR A 81 -4.79 4.83 5.34
N LEU A 82 -4.47 4.09 4.27
CA LEU A 82 -5.42 3.72 3.22
C LEU A 82 -6.40 2.60 3.60
N CYS A 83 -6.36 2.04 4.81
CA CYS A 83 -7.44 1.18 5.32
C CYS A 83 -8.65 2.02 5.79
N SER A 84 -8.44 3.31 6.08
CA SER A 84 -9.50 4.24 6.49
C SER A 84 -10.49 4.50 5.36
N TYR A 85 -11.79 4.36 5.63
CA TYR A 85 -12.83 4.67 4.66
C TYR A 85 -12.88 6.14 4.28
N ALA A 86 -12.58 7.04 5.22
CA ALA A 86 -12.54 8.48 4.96
C ALA A 86 -11.41 8.81 3.97
N VAL A 87 -10.20 8.29 4.24
CA VAL A 87 -9.04 8.47 3.35
C VAL A 87 -9.30 7.85 1.98
N GLN A 88 -9.83 6.62 1.92
CA GLN A 88 -10.16 5.96 0.65
C GLN A 88 -11.16 6.79 -0.16
N THR A 89 -12.20 7.33 0.48
CA THR A 89 -13.21 8.16 -0.19
C THR A 89 -12.58 9.42 -0.77
N LYS A 90 -11.72 10.10 0.00
CA LYS A 90 -10.96 11.27 -0.45
C LYS A 90 -10.05 10.95 -1.64
N ARG A 91 -9.34 9.81 -1.63
CA ARG A 91 -8.42 9.41 -2.72
C ARG A 91 -9.14 8.83 -3.95
N LEU A 92 -10.37 8.37 -3.82
CA LEU A 92 -11.18 7.85 -4.93
C LEU A 92 -11.89 8.99 -5.69
N HIS A 93 -12.39 9.98 -4.95
CA HIS A 93 -13.12 11.12 -5.50
C HIS A 93 -12.55 12.45 -4.96
N PRO A 94 -11.31 12.81 -5.35
CA PRO A 94 -10.69 14.05 -4.88
C PRO A 94 -11.50 15.29 -5.27
N ASP A 95 -12.28 15.22 -6.34
CA ASP A 95 -13.09 16.32 -6.86
C ASP A 95 -14.48 16.46 -6.18
N GLN A 96 -14.87 15.56 -5.25
CA GLN A 96 -16.22 15.50 -4.64
C GLN A 96 -16.22 15.65 -3.11
N VAL A 97 -15.11 16.06 -2.49
CA VAL A 97 -15.08 16.28 -1.03
C VAL A 97 -15.85 17.57 -0.72
N GLU A 98 -17.11 17.43 -0.29
CA GLU A 98 -17.85 18.51 0.37
C GLU A 98 -17.20 18.81 1.72
N GLU A 99 -16.89 20.09 1.95
CA GLU A 99 -16.43 20.67 3.21
C GLU A 99 -17.30 20.18 4.38
N THR A 100 -16.81 19.23 5.18
CA THR A 100 -17.45 18.90 6.45
C THR A 100 -17.34 20.10 7.39
N LYS A 101 -18.46 20.50 8.00
CA LYS A 101 -18.71 21.77 8.71
C LYS A 101 -17.83 22.08 9.94
N ASP A 102 -16.83 21.26 10.25
CA ASP A 102 -15.90 21.52 11.36
C ASP A 102 -14.69 22.38 10.93
N GLU A 103 -14.59 22.77 9.65
CA GLU A 103 -13.46 23.55 9.11
C GLU A 103 -13.61 25.08 9.20
N ALA A 104 -14.62 25.61 9.91
CA ALA A 104 -14.90 27.05 10.00
C ALA A 104 -13.82 27.89 10.73
N SER A 105 -12.61 27.36 10.92
CA SER A 105 -11.44 28.03 11.51
C SER A 105 -10.13 27.83 10.76
N MET A 106 -10.14 27.39 9.50
CA MET A 106 -8.90 27.13 8.73
C MET A 106 -8.74 28.08 7.53
N ASP A 107 -7.50 28.58 7.37
CA ASP A 107 -7.04 29.64 6.47
C ASP A 107 -7.17 29.32 4.96
N GLU A 108 -6.91 30.31 4.10
CA GLU A 108 -6.99 30.29 2.62
C GLU A 108 -6.14 29.18 1.90
N GLU A 109 -5.45 28.31 2.63
CA GLU A 109 -4.65 27.18 2.13
C GLU A 109 -5.48 25.96 1.64
N THR A 110 -6.79 25.93 1.87
CA THR A 110 -7.68 24.78 1.55
C THR A 110 -8.17 24.69 0.10
N LYS A 111 -7.72 25.58 -0.81
CA LYS A 111 -8.18 25.60 -2.23
C LYS A 111 -7.34 24.76 -3.20
N GLU A 112 -6.22 24.19 -2.78
CA GLU A 112 -5.55 23.11 -3.51
C GLU A 112 -6.23 21.80 -3.15
N VAL A 113 -7.00 21.21 -4.09
CA VAL A 113 -7.27 19.77 -4.04
C VAL A 113 -5.90 19.09 -4.07
N ASP A 114 -5.42 18.66 -2.90
CA ASP A 114 -4.05 18.20 -2.63
C ASP A 114 -3.44 17.44 -3.82
N GLN A 115 -2.49 18.09 -4.51
CA GLN A 115 -1.82 17.54 -5.70
C GLN A 115 -1.25 16.14 -5.45
N PHE A 116 -0.83 15.85 -4.21
CA PHE A 116 -0.40 14.52 -3.80
C PHE A 116 -1.53 13.51 -3.74
N THR A 117 -2.71 13.91 -3.25
CA THR A 117 -3.92 13.08 -3.35
C THR A 117 -4.28 12.82 -4.81
N ALA A 118 -4.07 13.79 -5.71
CA ALA A 118 -4.31 13.61 -7.15
C ALA A 118 -3.32 12.62 -7.80
N LEU A 119 -2.04 12.67 -7.43
CA LEU A 119 -1.03 11.68 -7.86
C LEU A 119 -1.27 10.31 -7.23
N ASN A 120 -1.81 10.24 -6.02
CA ASN A 120 -1.94 8.99 -5.26
C ASN A 120 -3.38 8.50 -5.17
N ARG A 121 -4.17 8.74 -6.23
CA ARG A 121 -5.56 8.27 -6.36
C ARG A 121 -5.64 6.75 -6.28
N ILE A 122 -6.77 6.28 -5.75
CA ILE A 122 -7.14 4.86 -5.78
C ILE A 122 -8.26 4.65 -6.79
N ASP A 123 -8.40 3.43 -7.31
CA ASP A 123 -9.45 3.11 -8.29
C ASP A 123 -10.61 2.29 -7.69
N LEU A 124 -10.41 1.76 -6.49
CA LEU A 124 -11.35 0.83 -5.86
C LEU A 124 -11.33 1.02 -4.35
N LYS A 125 -12.53 1.08 -3.77
CA LYS A 125 -12.77 0.88 -2.34
C LYS A 125 -13.06 -0.61 -2.10
N PRO A 126 -12.20 -1.36 -1.39
CA PRO A 126 -12.46 -2.75 -1.07
C PRO A 126 -13.77 -2.90 -0.28
N LYS A 127 -14.50 -4.00 -0.52
CA LYS A 127 -15.73 -4.28 0.22
C LYS A 127 -15.43 -4.88 1.58
N ASN A 128 -16.24 -4.54 2.57
CA ASN A 128 -16.13 -5.13 3.90
C ASN A 128 -16.44 -6.64 3.85
N VAL A 129 -15.73 -7.39 4.69
CA VAL A 129 -15.88 -8.84 4.83
C VAL A 129 -16.35 -9.14 6.24
N GLU A 130 -17.21 -10.14 6.37
CA GLU A 130 -17.68 -10.63 7.67
C GLU A 130 -17.13 -12.03 7.92
N VAL A 131 -16.94 -12.39 9.19
CA VAL A 131 -16.58 -13.75 9.58
C VAL A 131 -17.77 -14.70 9.40
N SER A 132 -17.50 -16.00 9.26
CA SER A 132 -18.52 -17.03 9.01
C SER A 132 -19.63 -17.12 10.08
N MET A 133 -19.37 -16.64 11.30
CA MET A 133 -20.33 -16.64 12.40
C MET A 133 -20.92 -15.25 12.73
N ALA A 134 -20.71 -14.24 11.89
CA ALA A 134 -21.13 -12.86 12.18
C ALA A 134 -22.62 -12.72 12.51
N ASP A 135 -23.48 -13.49 11.83
CA ASP A 135 -24.93 -13.48 12.06
C ASP A 135 -25.33 -13.79 13.51
N LYS A 136 -24.57 -14.65 14.21
CA LYS A 136 -24.86 -15.01 15.62
C LYS A 136 -24.65 -13.86 16.61
N TRP A 137 -23.88 -12.84 16.23
CA TRP A 137 -23.54 -11.71 17.09
C TRP A 137 -24.44 -10.50 16.87
N LYS A 138 -25.03 -10.35 15.67
CA LYS A 138 -25.92 -9.25 15.28
C LYS A 138 -27.28 -9.29 15.99
N ASP A 139 -27.75 -10.47 16.39
CA ASP A 139 -29.06 -10.66 17.02
C ASP A 139 -29.09 -10.35 18.53
N LYS A 140 -28.08 -9.67 19.07
CA LYS A 140 -28.07 -9.28 20.49
C LYS A 140 -28.94 -8.05 20.72
N ASP A 141 -29.93 -8.18 21.59
CA ASP A 141 -30.79 -7.08 22.03
C ASP A 141 -29.98 -6.05 22.84
N THR A 142 -29.58 -4.96 22.20
CA THR A 142 -28.81 -3.85 22.80
C THR A 142 -29.70 -2.81 23.49
N SER A 143 -31.04 -2.93 23.40
CA SER A 143 -31.99 -1.96 23.95
C SER A 143 -31.97 -1.83 25.47
N LYS A 144 -31.34 -2.80 26.17
CA LYS A 144 -31.25 -2.86 27.64
C LYS A 144 -29.96 -2.27 28.20
N ILE A 145 -29.09 -1.72 27.36
CA ILE A 145 -27.79 -1.17 27.76
C ILE A 145 -27.91 0.36 27.76
N GLU A 146 -28.00 0.97 28.95
CA GLU A 146 -28.27 2.41 29.13
C GLU A 146 -27.20 3.31 28.48
N ASP A 147 -25.95 2.85 28.40
CA ASP A 147 -24.82 3.60 27.85
C ASP A 147 -24.34 3.07 26.48
N PHE A 148 -25.21 2.40 25.71
CA PHE A 148 -24.84 1.90 24.39
C PHE A 148 -24.51 3.04 23.43
N LYS A 149 -23.24 3.13 23.02
CA LYS A 149 -22.78 4.01 21.93
C LYS A 149 -22.39 3.13 20.76
N GLU A 150 -23.11 3.27 19.65
CA GLU A 150 -22.69 2.71 18.38
C GLU A 150 -21.44 3.45 17.93
N LEU A 151 -20.30 2.75 17.90
CA LEU A 151 -19.05 3.33 17.42
C LEU A 151 -19.11 3.44 15.90
N GLU A 152 -18.71 4.59 15.38
CA GLU A 152 -18.55 4.77 13.94
C GLU A 152 -17.40 3.89 13.44
N ILE A 153 -17.67 3.03 12.47
CA ILE A 153 -16.67 2.16 11.87
C ILE A 153 -15.88 2.96 10.83
N ILE A 154 -14.64 3.30 11.17
CA ILE A 154 -13.79 4.17 10.32
C ILE A 154 -12.88 3.40 9.34
N SER A 155 -12.66 2.09 9.56
CA SER A 155 -11.89 1.21 8.68
C SER A 155 -12.45 -0.23 8.70
N ASP A 156 -11.99 -1.09 7.80
CA ASP A 156 -12.31 -2.51 7.89
C ASP A 156 -11.39 -3.20 8.91
N TRP A 157 -11.91 -4.23 9.58
CA TRP A 157 -11.14 -5.04 10.53
C TRP A 157 -10.13 -5.97 9.84
N THR A 158 -10.23 -6.11 8.51
CA THR A 158 -9.31 -6.92 7.69
C THR A 158 -8.12 -6.14 7.15
N TYR A 159 -8.07 -4.83 7.37
CA TYR A 159 -7.00 -3.93 6.90
C TYR A 159 -6.84 -3.93 5.36
N SER A 160 -7.95 -3.96 4.61
CA SER A 160 -7.93 -3.96 3.15
C SER A 160 -7.44 -2.65 2.59
N THR A 161 -6.21 -2.66 2.09
CA THR A 161 -5.57 -1.48 1.51
C THR A 161 -5.42 -1.60 -0.01
N PRO A 162 -5.98 -0.66 -0.80
CA PRO A 162 -5.72 -0.55 -2.24
C PRO A 162 -4.39 0.19 -2.53
N TYR A 163 -3.43 0.18 -1.60
CA TYR A 163 -2.18 0.93 -1.71
C TYR A 163 -1.35 0.52 -2.92
N LYS A 164 -0.86 1.54 -3.63
CA LYS A 164 -0.07 1.41 -4.85
C LYS A 164 1.36 1.94 -4.71
N GLY A 165 1.79 2.29 -3.50
CA GLY A 165 2.94 3.18 -3.29
C GLY A 165 2.56 4.65 -3.43
N THR A 166 3.47 5.53 -3.00
CA THR A 166 3.29 6.97 -2.94
C THR A 166 4.26 7.66 -3.91
N VAL A 167 3.72 8.33 -4.93
CA VAL A 167 4.48 9.07 -5.95
C VAL A 167 4.53 10.54 -5.55
N LEU A 168 5.73 11.11 -5.53
CA LEU A 168 6.02 12.45 -5.03
C LEU A 168 7.16 13.10 -5.85
N PRO A 169 7.23 14.44 -5.96
CA PRO A 169 8.42 15.13 -6.41
C PRO A 169 9.54 15.00 -5.37
N LEU A 170 10.74 14.63 -5.81
CA LEU A 170 11.90 14.40 -4.92
C LEU A 170 12.30 15.68 -4.18
N SER A 171 12.36 16.80 -4.88
CA SER A 171 12.77 18.12 -4.36
C SER A 171 11.91 18.62 -3.21
N GLU A 172 10.67 18.16 -3.11
CA GLU A 172 9.73 18.57 -2.04
C GLU A 172 9.77 17.62 -0.84
N ASN A 173 10.56 16.54 -0.90
CA ASN A 173 10.52 15.45 0.07
C ASN A 173 11.88 15.06 0.65
N VAL A 174 13.00 15.59 0.14
CA VAL A 174 14.33 15.25 0.66
C VAL A 174 14.57 15.74 2.09
N GLU A 175 14.09 16.93 2.47
CA GLU A 175 14.19 17.41 3.85
C GLU A 175 13.39 16.53 4.81
N ARG A 176 12.19 16.09 4.39
CA ARG A 176 11.37 15.17 5.17
C ARG A 176 12.09 13.84 5.36
N ILE A 177 12.61 13.24 4.28
CA ILE A 177 13.32 11.96 4.37
C ILE A 177 14.53 12.06 5.31
N LYS A 178 15.27 13.17 5.23
CA LYS A 178 16.39 13.46 6.15
C LYS A 178 15.91 13.62 7.60
N GLN A 179 14.83 14.35 7.83
CA GLN A 179 14.28 14.54 9.18
C GLN A 179 13.75 13.23 9.78
N ASP A 180 13.05 12.44 8.98
CA ASP A 180 12.37 11.22 9.43
C ASP A 180 13.35 10.07 9.65
N PHE A 181 14.39 9.97 8.82
CA PHE A 181 15.23 8.76 8.77
C PHE A 181 16.74 9.03 8.74
N ASP A 182 17.19 10.29 8.84
CA ASP A 182 18.60 10.67 8.72
C ASP A 182 19.25 10.20 7.40
N LEU A 183 18.43 10.06 6.35
CA LEU A 183 18.86 9.66 5.03
C LEU A 183 19.05 10.89 4.15
N GLU A 184 20.29 11.16 3.75
CA GLU A 184 20.61 12.24 2.82
C GLU A 184 20.54 11.75 1.37
N ILE A 185 19.71 12.42 0.57
CA ILE A 185 19.58 12.17 -0.87
C ILE A 185 19.92 13.49 -1.58
N GLU A 186 20.91 13.43 -2.46
CA GLU A 186 21.35 14.59 -3.22
C GLU A 186 20.29 14.99 -4.25
N LEU A 187 20.04 16.29 -4.39
CA LEU A 187 19.24 16.84 -5.48
C LEU A 187 20.12 17.15 -6.69
N GLN A 188 19.53 17.05 -7.88
CA GLN A 188 20.14 17.59 -9.09
C GLN A 188 19.78 19.08 -9.22
N GLU A 189 20.78 19.93 -9.48
CA GLU A 189 20.58 21.40 -9.56
C GLU A 189 19.55 21.80 -10.63
N GLU A 190 19.60 21.16 -11.80
CA GLU A 190 18.67 21.36 -12.91
C GLU A 190 18.14 19.98 -13.39
N PRO A 191 16.94 19.54 -12.94
CA PRO A 191 16.33 18.31 -13.43
C PRO A 191 15.84 18.49 -14.88
N GLU A 192 15.90 17.41 -15.68
CA GLU A 192 15.47 17.38 -17.07
C GLU A 192 13.95 17.58 -17.23
N ASN A 193 13.19 17.10 -16.24
CA ASN A 193 11.75 17.27 -16.13
C ASN A 193 11.35 17.23 -14.64
N SER A 194 10.33 17.99 -14.28
CA SER A 194 9.81 18.10 -12.92
C SER A 194 8.31 17.83 -12.82
N GLU A 195 7.60 17.68 -13.94
CA GLU A 195 6.16 17.43 -13.94
C GLU A 195 5.90 15.93 -13.93
N ILE A 196 5.25 15.47 -12.86
CA ILE A 196 4.80 14.09 -12.72
C ILE A 196 3.30 14.05 -13.04
N THR A 197 2.91 13.18 -13.97
CA THR A 197 1.49 12.98 -14.30
C THR A 197 1.13 11.50 -14.21
N ILE A 198 -0.11 11.23 -13.81
CA ILE A 198 -0.66 9.87 -13.80
C ILE A 198 -1.95 9.85 -14.60
N GLU A 199 -1.96 9.04 -15.64
CA GLU A 199 -3.09 8.90 -16.55
C GLU A 199 -3.45 7.44 -16.78
N ARG A 200 -4.73 7.16 -17.09
CA ARG A 200 -5.15 5.80 -17.46
C ARG A 200 -4.51 5.41 -18.80
N THR A 201 -4.14 4.15 -18.92
CA THR A 201 -3.53 3.63 -20.13
C THR A 201 -4.06 2.24 -20.48
N GLU A 202 -3.94 1.88 -21.75
CA GLU A 202 -4.17 0.50 -22.21
C GLU A 202 -2.85 -0.28 -22.39
N GLU A 203 -1.71 0.38 -22.19
CA GLU A 203 -0.38 -0.23 -22.28
C GLU A 203 -0.22 -1.31 -21.20
N GLU A 204 0.21 -2.50 -21.62
CA GLU A 204 0.38 -3.65 -20.73
C GLU A 204 1.83 -3.80 -20.30
N ILE A 205 2.06 -4.36 -19.11
CA ILE A 205 3.43 -4.71 -18.69
C ILE A 205 3.99 -5.77 -19.66
N PRO A 206 5.18 -5.56 -20.25
CA PRO A 206 5.80 -6.50 -21.17
C PRO A 206 6.35 -7.72 -20.42
N ILE A 207 5.47 -8.68 -20.07
CA ILE A 207 5.81 -9.88 -19.28
C ILE A 207 6.98 -10.69 -19.87
N HIS A 208 7.17 -10.64 -21.20
CA HIS A 208 8.29 -11.31 -21.87
C HIS A 208 9.67 -10.81 -21.39
N ARG A 209 9.77 -9.57 -20.89
CA ARG A 209 11.00 -9.01 -20.29
C ARG A 209 11.25 -9.45 -18.85
N LEU A 210 10.29 -10.14 -18.23
CA LEU A 210 10.36 -10.64 -16.85
C LEU A 210 10.64 -12.15 -16.80
N THR A 211 11.13 -12.71 -17.91
CA THR A 211 11.47 -14.13 -18.05
C THR A 211 12.88 -14.42 -17.51
N PRO A 212 13.23 -15.71 -17.29
CA PRO A 212 14.58 -16.08 -16.85
C PRO A 212 15.72 -15.64 -17.78
N GLU A 213 15.42 -15.27 -19.04
CA GLU A 213 16.39 -14.73 -19.99
C GLU A 213 16.89 -13.32 -19.60
N ASN A 214 16.10 -12.60 -18.78
CA ASN A 214 16.50 -11.32 -18.20
C ASN A 214 16.81 -11.50 -16.69
N PRO A 215 18.07 -11.77 -16.32
CA PRO A 215 18.41 -12.17 -14.96
C PRO A 215 18.22 -11.03 -13.96
N ILE A 216 17.72 -11.38 -12.78
CA ILE A 216 17.58 -10.46 -11.65
C ILE A 216 19.00 -10.16 -11.12
N LEU A 217 19.41 -8.90 -11.20
CA LEU A 217 20.67 -8.40 -10.63
C LEU A 217 20.52 -8.13 -9.13
N HIS A 218 19.38 -7.55 -8.73
CA HIS A 218 19.07 -7.27 -7.34
C HIS A 218 17.63 -7.65 -7.00
N TYR A 219 17.46 -8.29 -5.85
CA TYR A 219 16.17 -8.61 -5.26
C TYR A 219 16.08 -7.96 -3.89
N MET A 220 14.94 -7.36 -3.59
CA MET A 220 14.64 -6.75 -2.30
C MET A 220 13.16 -7.01 -1.95
N GLU A 221 12.89 -7.23 -0.67
CA GLU A 221 11.54 -7.47 -0.14
C GLU A 221 11.39 -6.72 1.18
N ILE A 222 10.25 -6.06 1.35
CA ILE A 222 9.83 -5.50 2.63
C ILE A 222 8.41 -5.96 2.97
N GLU A 223 8.20 -6.27 4.24
CA GLU A 223 6.86 -6.48 4.80
C GLU A 223 6.33 -5.13 5.31
N MET A 224 5.03 -4.91 5.20
CA MET A 224 4.39 -3.71 5.72
C MET A 224 3.69 -3.99 7.04
N PHE A 225 2.76 -4.94 7.03
CA PHE A 225 2.02 -5.36 8.20
C PHE A 225 1.42 -6.75 7.98
N GLU A 226 1.05 -7.39 9.09
CA GLU A 226 0.44 -8.72 9.16
C GLU A 226 -0.49 -8.80 10.37
N ASP A 227 -1.55 -9.61 10.27
CA ASP A 227 -2.50 -9.85 11.36
C ASP A 227 -3.19 -11.23 11.20
N GLU A 228 -3.49 -11.90 12.31
CA GLU A 228 -4.15 -13.21 12.35
C GLU A 228 -5.68 -13.12 12.52
N LEU A 229 -6.24 -11.90 12.46
CA LEU A 229 -7.67 -11.64 12.38
C LEU A 229 -8.45 -12.28 13.55
N GLU A 230 -7.91 -12.19 14.77
CA GLU A 230 -8.44 -12.87 15.97
C GLU A 230 -8.69 -14.37 15.74
N ASP A 231 -7.70 -15.07 15.17
CA ASP A 231 -7.77 -16.49 14.77
C ASP A 231 -8.84 -16.80 13.70
N CYS A 232 -9.44 -15.79 13.08
CA CYS A 232 -10.47 -15.96 12.03
C CYS A 232 -9.90 -15.92 10.62
N GLY A 233 -8.58 -15.83 10.46
CA GLY A 233 -7.95 -15.77 9.15
C GLY A 233 -6.52 -15.30 9.18
N HIS A 234 -6.12 -14.58 8.15
CA HIS A 234 -4.80 -14.02 8.01
C HIS A 234 -4.83 -12.88 6.98
N THR A 235 -4.15 -11.79 7.28
CA THR A 235 -3.91 -10.70 6.33
C THR A 235 -2.45 -10.28 6.36
N MET A 236 -1.92 -9.90 5.20
CA MET A 236 -0.52 -9.52 5.03
C MET A 236 -0.39 -8.53 3.87
N SER A 237 0.43 -7.50 4.05
CA SER A 237 0.83 -6.58 2.99
C SER A 237 2.35 -6.55 2.86
N LYS A 238 2.86 -6.69 1.62
CA LYS A 238 4.31 -6.65 1.34
C LYS A 238 4.66 -6.18 -0.06
N VAL A 239 5.92 -5.78 -0.25
CA VAL A 239 6.49 -5.40 -1.54
C VAL A 239 7.64 -6.32 -1.90
N ARG A 240 7.59 -6.89 -3.11
CA ARG A 240 8.73 -7.58 -3.73
C ARG A 240 9.23 -6.76 -4.90
N PHE A 241 10.53 -6.57 -5.00
CA PHE A 241 11.13 -5.73 -6.04
C PHE A 241 12.34 -6.41 -6.67
N ARG A 242 12.44 -6.29 -7.99
CA ARG A 242 13.46 -6.92 -8.84
C ARG A 242 14.05 -5.86 -9.76
N ILE A 243 15.38 -5.81 -9.82
CA ILE A 243 16.12 -4.97 -10.75
C ILE A 243 16.85 -5.90 -11.72
N MET A 244 16.60 -5.69 -13.01
CA MET A 244 17.31 -6.32 -14.11
C MET A 244 18.22 -5.29 -14.76
N LYS A 245 18.95 -5.67 -15.82
CA LYS A 245 19.90 -4.77 -16.49
C LYS A 245 19.21 -3.54 -17.11
N ASP A 246 18.04 -3.75 -17.69
CA ASP A 246 17.33 -2.81 -18.56
C ASP A 246 16.00 -2.32 -17.99
N CYS A 247 15.56 -2.88 -16.86
CA CYS A 247 14.27 -2.56 -16.26
C CYS A 247 14.22 -2.91 -14.77
N PHE A 248 13.19 -2.42 -14.08
CA PHE A 248 12.79 -2.94 -12.78
C PHE A 248 11.33 -3.38 -12.77
N TYR A 249 11.00 -4.24 -11.81
CA TYR A 249 9.64 -4.69 -11.54
C TYR A 249 9.35 -4.73 -10.03
N ALA A 250 8.23 -4.15 -9.62
CA ALA A 250 7.70 -4.25 -8.26
C ALA A 250 6.34 -4.98 -8.24
N LEU A 251 6.10 -5.72 -7.16
CA LEU A 251 4.81 -6.26 -6.80
C LEU A 251 4.48 -5.84 -5.37
N VAL A 252 3.53 -4.92 -5.22
CA VAL A 252 2.86 -4.68 -3.94
C VAL A 252 1.69 -5.64 -3.87
N ARG A 253 1.65 -6.48 -2.85
CA ARG A 253 0.55 -7.41 -2.62
C ARG A 253 -0.02 -7.19 -1.24
N TYR A 254 -1.31 -6.89 -1.21
CA TYR A 254 -2.15 -7.15 -0.05
C TYR A 254 -2.88 -8.49 -0.24
N TYR A 255 -2.78 -9.35 0.75
CA TYR A 255 -3.39 -10.68 0.80
C TYR A 255 -4.31 -10.76 2.01
N LEU A 256 -5.53 -11.24 1.80
CA LEU A 256 -6.52 -11.48 2.84
C LEU A 256 -7.10 -12.89 2.68
N ARG A 257 -7.15 -13.62 3.79
CA ARG A 257 -7.85 -14.89 3.93
C ARG A 257 -8.73 -14.77 5.17
N VAL A 258 -10.04 -14.89 5.00
CA VAL A 258 -10.97 -15.08 6.11
C VAL A 258 -11.43 -16.52 6.06
N ASP A 259 -11.14 -17.28 7.12
CA ASP A 259 -11.21 -18.73 7.11
C ASP A 259 -12.64 -19.23 6.89
N GLY A 260 -12.79 -20.11 5.90
CA GLY A 260 -14.09 -20.63 5.47
C GLY A 260 -14.98 -19.62 4.72
N VAL A 261 -14.55 -18.38 4.54
CA VAL A 261 -15.36 -17.30 3.93
C VAL A 261 -14.80 -16.93 2.55
N ILE A 262 -13.66 -16.24 2.52
CA ILE A 262 -13.17 -15.59 1.30
C ILE A 262 -11.65 -15.47 1.27
N VAL A 263 -11.10 -15.43 0.07
CA VAL A 263 -9.70 -15.10 -0.19
C VAL A 263 -9.66 -13.93 -1.17
N ARG A 264 -8.91 -12.88 -0.83
CA ARG A 264 -8.77 -11.65 -1.62
C ARG A 264 -7.29 -11.30 -1.80
N ILE A 265 -6.95 -10.86 -3.00
CA ILE A 265 -5.65 -10.30 -3.34
C ILE A 265 -5.87 -8.95 -4.03
N LEU A 266 -5.19 -7.92 -3.52
CA LEU A 266 -5.03 -6.63 -4.19
C LEU A 266 -3.56 -6.51 -4.59
N ASP A 267 -3.28 -6.63 -5.88
CA ASP A 267 -1.94 -6.57 -6.45
C ASP A 267 -1.73 -5.27 -7.21
N THR A 268 -0.68 -4.52 -6.87
CA THR A 268 -0.14 -3.45 -7.71
C THR A 268 1.17 -3.91 -8.33
N ARG A 269 1.17 -4.10 -9.65
CA ARG A 269 2.35 -4.46 -10.45
C ARG A 269 2.92 -3.20 -11.05
N ILE A 270 4.22 -2.99 -10.95
CA ILE A 270 4.89 -1.76 -11.38
C ILE A 270 6.07 -2.17 -12.24
N PHE A 271 6.17 -1.61 -13.44
CA PHE A 271 7.24 -1.89 -14.39
C PHE A 271 7.79 -0.61 -14.98
N HIS A 272 9.11 -0.56 -15.12
CA HIS A 272 9.80 0.53 -15.80
C HIS A 272 10.91 -0.01 -16.66
N ASP A 273 10.97 0.48 -17.89
CA ASP A 273 12.11 0.33 -18.78
C ASP A 273 13.03 1.54 -18.59
N PHE A 274 14.32 1.31 -18.31
CA PHE A 274 15.25 2.41 -18.04
C PHE A 274 15.45 3.35 -19.25
N GLU A 275 15.09 2.91 -20.45
CA GLU A 275 15.13 3.72 -21.67
C GLU A 275 13.90 4.62 -21.87
N THR A 276 12.83 4.44 -21.08
CA THR A 276 11.60 5.24 -21.18
C THR A 276 11.51 6.30 -20.09
N ASN A 277 10.57 7.24 -20.25
CA ASN A 277 10.28 8.29 -19.27
C ASN A 277 8.94 8.06 -18.55
N HIS A 278 8.52 6.80 -18.47
CA HIS A 278 7.28 6.42 -17.81
C HIS A 278 7.37 5.07 -17.10
N ILE A 279 6.55 4.91 -16.07
CA ILE A 279 6.29 3.66 -15.37
C ILE A 279 4.89 3.18 -15.77
N ILE A 280 4.76 1.89 -16.06
CA ILE A 280 3.45 1.22 -16.23
C ILE A 280 3.08 0.59 -14.89
N ARG A 281 1.86 0.87 -14.43
CA ARG A 281 1.33 0.29 -13.20
C ARG A 281 -0.01 -0.40 -13.47
N GLU A 282 -0.12 -1.66 -13.10
CA GLU A 282 -1.36 -2.42 -13.18
C GLU A 282 -1.87 -2.78 -11.79
N PHE A 283 -3.10 -2.37 -11.47
CA PHE A 283 -3.76 -2.76 -10.23
C PHE A 283 -4.83 -3.83 -10.51
N TRP A 284 -4.77 -4.93 -9.76
CA TRP A 284 -5.66 -6.07 -9.88
C TRP A 284 -6.31 -6.35 -8.53
N HIS A 285 -7.63 -6.51 -8.53
CA HIS A 285 -8.38 -7.09 -7.43
C HIS A 285 -8.86 -8.46 -7.86
N LYS A 286 -8.36 -9.49 -7.19
CA LYS A 286 -8.82 -10.86 -7.34
C LYS A 286 -9.44 -11.35 -6.05
N GLU A 287 -10.52 -12.12 -6.17
CA GLU A 287 -11.24 -12.62 -5.01
C GLU A 287 -12.01 -13.88 -5.36
N ALA A 288 -12.13 -14.78 -4.40
CA ALA A 288 -13.00 -15.95 -4.50
C ALA A 288 -13.45 -16.41 -3.11
N THR A 289 -14.69 -16.88 -3.01
CA THR A 289 -15.17 -17.56 -1.80
C THR A 289 -14.55 -18.95 -1.68
N TYR A 290 -14.62 -19.53 -0.48
CA TYR A 290 -14.18 -20.92 -0.28
C TYR A 290 -14.99 -21.92 -1.13
N ASP A 291 -16.27 -21.66 -1.39
CA ASP A 291 -17.10 -22.48 -2.28
C ASP A 291 -16.62 -22.43 -3.73
N GLU A 292 -16.28 -21.24 -4.24
CA GLU A 292 -15.73 -21.07 -5.58
C GLU A 292 -14.36 -21.76 -5.72
N LEU A 293 -13.53 -21.71 -4.68
CA LEU A 293 -12.24 -22.40 -4.64
C LEU A 293 -12.41 -23.93 -4.59
N ARG A 294 -13.38 -24.44 -3.80
CA ARG A 294 -13.74 -25.86 -3.79
C ARG A 294 -14.22 -26.34 -5.17
N ALA A 295 -15.04 -25.54 -5.85
CA ALA A 295 -15.52 -25.84 -7.19
C ALA A 295 -14.38 -25.92 -8.23
N LYS A 296 -13.27 -25.20 -7.99
CA LYS A 296 -12.04 -25.25 -8.80
C LYS A 296 -11.06 -26.34 -8.34
N HIS A 297 -11.45 -27.18 -7.38
CA HIS A 297 -10.58 -28.21 -6.78
C HIS A 297 -9.28 -27.65 -6.18
N PHE A 298 -9.31 -26.41 -5.70
CA PHE A 298 -8.17 -25.83 -5.00
C PHE A 298 -7.97 -26.47 -3.63
N ASP A 299 -6.72 -26.68 -3.24
CA ASP A 299 -6.34 -27.23 -1.93
C ASP A 299 -6.57 -26.19 -0.83
N LEU A 300 -7.61 -26.42 -0.03
CA LEU A 300 -7.98 -25.59 1.13
C LEU A 300 -7.59 -26.25 2.46
N SER A 301 -6.58 -27.12 2.45
CA SER A 301 -6.09 -27.78 3.65
C SER A 301 -5.37 -26.79 4.58
N SER A 302 -5.20 -27.20 5.85
CA SER A 302 -4.36 -26.46 6.80
C SER A 302 -2.90 -26.35 6.35
N GLU A 303 -2.42 -27.27 5.51
CA GLU A 303 -1.09 -27.18 4.91
C GLU A 303 -0.96 -25.94 4.02
N TRP A 304 -1.98 -25.66 3.18
CA TRP A 304 -2.02 -24.40 2.44
C TRP A 304 -2.13 -23.19 3.38
N GLY A 305 -2.95 -23.27 4.42
CA GLY A 305 -3.13 -22.17 5.36
C GLY A 305 -1.87 -21.77 6.16
N LEU A 306 -0.90 -22.69 6.30
CA LEU A 306 0.38 -22.47 6.98
C LEU A 306 1.55 -22.23 6.01
N ASP A 307 1.31 -22.28 4.70
CA ASP A 307 2.35 -22.09 3.68
C ASP A 307 2.74 -20.60 3.58
N PRO A 308 4.03 -20.24 3.71
CA PRO A 308 4.49 -18.86 3.52
C PRO A 308 4.17 -18.27 2.14
N ASN A 309 3.95 -19.12 1.14
CA ASN A 309 3.58 -18.78 -0.23
C ASN A 309 2.09 -19.00 -0.51
N GLN A 310 1.25 -19.10 0.52
CA GLN A 310 -0.20 -19.29 0.39
C GLN A 310 -0.87 -18.34 -0.62
N SER A 311 -0.43 -17.08 -0.65
CA SER A 311 -0.94 -16.05 -1.56
C SER A 311 -0.55 -16.32 -3.02
N ASP A 312 0.68 -16.78 -3.27
CA ASP A 312 1.16 -17.14 -4.60
C ASP A 312 0.47 -18.42 -5.11
N ARG A 313 0.28 -19.41 -4.23
CA ARG A 313 -0.39 -20.69 -4.54
C ARG A 313 -1.84 -20.48 -4.97
N VAL A 314 -2.60 -19.64 -4.27
CA VAL A 314 -4.03 -19.43 -4.55
C VAL A 314 -4.28 -18.43 -5.69
N PHE A 315 -3.31 -17.60 -6.05
CA PHE A 315 -3.48 -16.47 -6.97
C PHE A 315 -4.18 -16.83 -8.29
N ASN A 316 -3.77 -17.93 -8.92
CA ASN A 316 -4.33 -18.37 -10.21
C ASN A 316 -5.76 -18.94 -10.09
N SER A 317 -6.15 -19.39 -8.89
CA SER A 317 -7.49 -19.91 -8.60
C SER A 317 -8.50 -18.79 -8.34
N LEU A 318 -8.04 -17.60 -7.94
CA LEU A 318 -8.92 -16.45 -7.70
C LEU A 318 -9.50 -15.87 -8.99
N GLU A 319 -10.72 -15.35 -8.94
CA GLU A 319 -11.35 -14.67 -10.07
C GLU A 319 -10.94 -13.19 -10.09
N LEU A 320 -10.65 -12.65 -11.28
CA LEU A 320 -10.35 -11.23 -11.45
C LEU A 320 -11.65 -10.42 -11.38
N LYS A 321 -11.82 -9.62 -10.31
CA LYS A 321 -13.02 -8.80 -10.09
C LYS A 321 -12.86 -7.39 -10.64
N PHE A 322 -11.65 -6.84 -10.58
CA PHE A 322 -11.35 -5.51 -11.12
C PHE A 322 -9.89 -5.44 -11.59
N ARG A 323 -9.68 -4.70 -12.68
CA ARG A 323 -8.35 -4.38 -13.21
C ARG A 323 -8.36 -2.96 -13.76
N THR A 324 -7.28 -2.23 -13.49
CA THR A 324 -7.02 -0.92 -14.07
C THR A 324 -5.52 -0.79 -14.35
N ARG A 325 -5.19 0.10 -15.26
CA ARG A 325 -3.81 0.42 -15.61
C ARG A 325 -3.64 1.91 -15.68
N ASP A 326 -2.54 2.37 -15.13
CA ASP A 326 -2.14 3.75 -15.21
C ASP A 326 -0.67 3.86 -15.60
N LYS A 327 -0.35 4.99 -16.23
CA LYS A 327 0.97 5.37 -16.67
C LYS A 327 1.41 6.58 -15.85
N ILE A 328 2.58 6.47 -15.24
CA ILE A 328 3.21 7.52 -14.46
C ILE A 328 4.33 8.10 -15.32
N SER A 329 4.16 9.32 -15.83
CA SER A 329 5.13 9.99 -16.69
C SER A 329 5.93 11.03 -15.90
N PHE A 330 7.24 11.12 -16.16
CA PHE A 330 8.17 12.02 -15.47
C PHE A 330 9.35 12.44 -16.34
#